data_AF-A0A429RWN9-F1
#
_entry.id   AF-A0A429RWN9-F1
#
_cell.length_a   1.000
_cell.length_b   1.000
_cell.length_c   1.000
_cell.angle_alpha   90.00
_cell.angle_beta   90.00
_cell.angle_gamma   90.00
#
_symmetry.space_group_name_H-M   'P 1'
#
loop_
_entity.id
_entity.type
_entity.pdbx_description
1 polymer ?
#
loop_
_entity_poly.entity_id
_entity_poly.type
_entity_poly.pdbx_seq_one_letter_code
_entity_poly.pdbx_strand_id
1 'polypeptide(L)'
;MDELRVAAITSLAPLEELDADPFLVDTRSQHAMCARWAADQGYVVTRQLLFLALRADHVGLWRDVDAGQVDLFVAPNRRVLERALRSVDEFTAECARRGVRLETAGLDEPRYTSAMKAEVHRRMSMPTAGYDGT
;
A
#
# COMPACT_ATOMS: atom_id res chain seq x y z
N MET A 1 -17.37 20.13 -2.22
CA MET A 1 -15.98 20.04 -1.73
C MET A 1 -15.44 18.81 -2.41
N ASP A 2 -14.43 18.96 -3.28
CA ASP A 2 -13.90 17.80 -4.00
C ASP A 2 -13.22 16.85 -3.01
N GLU A 3 -13.58 15.59 -3.10
CA GLU A 3 -13.01 14.52 -2.28
C GLU A 3 -11.54 14.32 -2.66
N LEU A 4 -10.64 14.33 -1.68
CA LEU A 4 -9.21 14.13 -1.94
C LEU A 4 -8.95 12.71 -2.43
N ARG A 5 -8.12 12.59 -3.47
CA ARG A 5 -7.80 11.34 -4.13
C ARG A 5 -6.48 10.81 -3.61
N VAL A 6 -6.54 9.61 -3.08
CA VAL A 6 -5.45 8.99 -2.34
C VAL A 6 -4.86 7.84 -3.16
N ALA A 7 -3.54 7.77 -3.22
CA ALA A 7 -2.84 6.57 -3.65
C ALA A 7 -2.39 5.76 -2.42
N ALA A 8 -2.88 4.53 -2.32
CA ALA A 8 -2.49 3.59 -1.28
C ALA A 8 -1.19 2.86 -1.69
N ILE A 9 -0.11 3.06 -0.94
CA ILE A 9 1.16 2.35 -1.09
C ILE A 9 1.12 1.08 -0.25
N THR A 10 1.28 -0.06 -0.92
CA THR A 10 1.42 -1.39 -0.31
C THR A 10 2.75 -2.00 -0.69
N SER A 11 3.36 -2.77 0.21
CA SER A 11 4.60 -3.48 -0.06
C SER A 11 4.35 -4.87 -0.65
N LEU A 12 5.24 -5.30 -1.53
CA LEU A 12 5.31 -6.65 -2.04
C LEU A 12 6.37 -7.44 -1.26
N ALA A 13 5.95 -8.20 -0.24
CA ALA A 13 6.80 -9.21 0.38
C ALA A 13 6.59 -10.59 -0.28
N PRO A 14 7.65 -11.40 -0.39
CA PRO A 14 7.56 -12.75 -0.97
C PRO A 14 6.71 -13.68 -0.11
N LEU A 15 6.03 -14.65 -0.75
CA LEU A 15 5.09 -15.55 -0.06
C LEU A 15 5.78 -16.41 1.03
N GLU A 16 7.07 -16.68 0.85
CA GLU A 16 7.94 -17.39 1.80
C GLU A 16 8.00 -16.72 3.18
N GLU A 17 7.69 -15.42 3.27
CA GLU A 17 7.66 -14.68 4.53
C GLU A 17 6.32 -14.77 5.27
N LEU A 18 5.28 -15.40 4.71
CA LEU A 18 3.93 -15.40 5.25
C LEU A 18 3.82 -15.92 6.68
N ASP A 19 4.68 -16.86 7.07
CA ASP A 19 4.67 -17.37 8.43
C ASP A 19 5.28 -16.39 9.43
N ALA A 20 6.32 -15.66 9.02
CA ALA A 20 7.06 -14.72 9.86
C ALA A 20 6.39 -13.33 9.92
N ASP A 21 5.97 -12.80 8.78
CA ASP A 21 5.35 -11.48 8.67
C ASP A 21 4.17 -11.47 7.67
N PRO A 22 3.01 -12.02 8.06
CA PRO A 22 1.89 -12.19 7.16
C PRO A 22 1.33 -10.86 6.63
N PHE A 23 1.43 -9.78 7.39
CA PHE A 23 0.87 -8.50 6.98
C PHE A 23 1.65 -7.89 5.81
N LEU A 24 2.98 -8.01 5.78
CA LEU A 24 3.78 -7.52 4.65
C LEU A 24 3.53 -8.30 3.34
N VAL A 25 3.06 -9.55 3.43
CA VAL A 25 2.67 -10.40 2.29
C VAL A 25 1.23 -10.10 1.83
N ASP A 26 0.34 -9.76 2.77
CA ASP A 26 -1.08 -9.56 2.51
C ASP A 26 -1.41 -8.15 1.97
N THR A 27 -1.17 -7.96 0.67
CA THR A 27 -1.44 -6.69 -0.03
C THR A 27 -2.91 -6.26 0.05
N ARG A 28 -3.85 -7.19 0.21
CA ARG A 28 -5.28 -6.86 0.38
C ARG A 28 -5.55 -6.24 1.75
N SER A 29 -5.03 -6.82 2.82
CA SER A 29 -5.17 -6.23 4.16
C SER A 29 -4.47 -4.88 4.28
N GLN A 30 -3.30 -4.72 3.65
CA GLN A 30 -2.63 -3.41 3.57
C GLN A 30 -3.52 -2.38 2.87
N HIS A 31 -4.06 -2.71 1.69
CA HIS A 31 -4.95 -1.81 0.96
C HIS A 31 -6.23 -1.50 1.75
N ALA A 32 -6.85 -2.49 2.38
CA ALA A 32 -8.04 -2.32 3.20
C ALA A 32 -7.81 -1.37 4.38
N MET A 33 -6.62 -1.41 5.00
CA MET A 33 -6.24 -0.48 6.07
C MET A 33 -6.16 0.96 5.55
N CYS A 34 -5.53 1.18 4.40
CA CYS A 34 -5.48 2.49 3.75
C CYS A 34 -6.87 2.99 3.35
N ALA A 35 -7.71 2.11 2.79
CA ALA A 35 -9.07 2.44 2.37
C ALA A 35 -9.96 2.84 3.55
N ARG A 36 -9.86 2.13 4.68
CA ARG A 36 -10.56 2.50 5.91
C ARG A 36 -10.11 3.86 6.42
N TRP A 37 -8.80 4.10 6.51
CA TRP A 37 -8.28 5.40 6.93
C TRP A 37 -8.76 6.53 6.01
N ALA A 38 -8.73 6.32 4.68
CA ALA A 38 -9.19 7.32 3.72
C ALA A 38 -10.67 7.64 3.92
N ALA A 39 -11.52 6.61 4.07
CA ALA A 39 -12.94 6.78 4.33
C ALA A 39 -13.20 7.56 5.64
N ASP A 40 -12.44 7.26 6.71
CA ASP A 40 -12.54 7.98 7.99
C ASP A 40 -12.15 9.46 7.87
N GLN A 41 -11.32 9.84 6.88
CA GLN A 41 -10.98 11.24 6.57
C GLN A 41 -11.93 11.90 5.56
N GLY A 42 -12.88 11.15 4.98
CA GLY A 42 -13.69 11.62 3.86
C GLY A 42 -12.89 11.77 2.55
N TYR A 43 -11.92 10.87 2.32
CA TYR A 43 -11.09 10.79 1.12
C TYR A 43 -11.40 9.51 0.33
N VAL A 44 -11.09 9.50 -0.96
CA VAL A 44 -11.27 8.34 -1.85
C VAL A 44 -9.93 7.76 -2.28
N VAL A 45 -9.76 6.45 -2.16
CA VAL A 45 -8.60 5.77 -2.74
C VAL A 45 -8.83 5.56 -4.24
N THR A 46 -8.02 6.18 -5.08
CA THR A 46 -8.12 6.10 -6.56
C THR A 46 -7.07 5.22 -7.19
N ARG A 47 -5.99 4.90 -6.45
CA ARG A 47 -4.87 4.10 -6.91
C ARG A 47 -4.38 3.16 -5.82
N GLN A 48 -4.02 1.94 -6.21
CA GLN A 48 -3.23 1.03 -5.40
C GLN A 48 -1.85 0.89 -6.06
N LEU A 49 -0.81 1.16 -5.29
CA LEU A 49 0.58 1.12 -5.71
C LEU A 49 1.30 -0.02 -4.99
N LEU A 50 1.77 -1.01 -5.76
CA LEU A 50 2.43 -2.20 -5.23
C LEU A 50 3.92 -2.15 -5.56
N PHE A 51 4.77 -2.03 -4.55
CA PHE A 51 6.21 -1.83 -4.75
C PHE A 51 7.07 -2.78 -3.92
N LEU A 52 8.27 -3.02 -4.43
CA LEU A 52 9.39 -3.61 -3.69
C LEU A 52 10.64 -2.79 -3.98
N ALA A 53 11.23 -2.19 -2.94
CA ALA A 53 12.47 -1.42 -3.04
C ALA A 53 12.49 -0.39 -4.20
N LEU A 54 11.39 0.35 -4.38
CA LEU A 54 11.27 1.39 -5.40
C LEU A 54 12.06 2.65 -5.01
N ARG A 55 12.69 3.30 -5.98
CA ARG A 55 13.35 4.60 -5.79
C ARG A 55 12.32 5.72 -5.69
N ALA A 56 12.61 6.73 -4.86
CA ALA A 56 11.76 7.90 -4.68
C ALA A 56 11.54 8.73 -5.96
N ASP A 57 12.51 8.73 -6.88
CA ASP A 57 12.49 9.51 -8.13
C ASP A 57 11.90 8.75 -9.32
N HIS A 58 11.34 7.56 -9.12
CA HIS A 58 10.83 6.74 -10.21
C HIS A 58 9.62 7.39 -10.90
N VAL A 59 9.71 7.64 -12.21
CA VAL A 59 8.68 8.36 -12.99
C VAL A 59 7.26 7.78 -12.84
N GLY A 60 7.14 6.44 -12.77
CA GLY A 60 5.85 5.78 -12.62
C GLY A 60 5.14 6.08 -11.30
N LEU A 61 5.87 6.49 -10.27
CA LEU A 61 5.31 6.88 -8.96
C LEU A 61 4.57 8.21 -9.04
N TRP A 62 5.09 9.12 -9.85
CA TRP A 62 4.64 10.51 -9.92
C TRP A 62 3.67 10.77 -11.06
N ARG A 63 3.57 9.87 -12.05
CA ARG A 63 2.71 10.04 -13.21
C ARG A 63 1.27 10.44 -12.87
N ASP A 64 0.67 9.80 -11.87
CA ASP A 64 -0.73 10.08 -11.50
C ASP A 64 -0.85 11.34 -10.63
N VAL A 65 0.22 11.75 -9.94
CA VAL A 65 0.30 13.06 -9.29
C VAL A 65 0.39 14.16 -10.33
N ASP A 66 1.28 14.01 -11.31
CA ASP A 66 1.52 14.98 -12.38
C ASP A 66 0.28 15.14 -13.29
N ALA A 67 -0.50 14.06 -13.46
CA ALA A 67 -1.81 14.09 -14.13
C ALA A 67 -2.94 14.63 -13.25
N GLY A 68 -2.65 15.00 -12.00
CA GLY A 68 -3.61 15.49 -11.02
C GLY A 68 -4.71 14.47 -10.77
N GLN A 69 -4.39 13.18 -10.60
CA GLN A 69 -5.29 12.06 -10.26
C GLN A 69 -5.07 11.55 -8.83
N VAL A 70 -3.99 11.97 -8.19
CA VAL A 70 -3.59 11.66 -6.82
C VAL A 70 -3.17 12.96 -6.14
N ASP A 71 -3.78 13.24 -5.01
CA ASP A 71 -3.53 14.43 -4.20
C ASP A 71 -2.60 14.13 -3.01
N LEU A 72 -2.58 12.87 -2.52
CA LEU A 72 -1.68 12.41 -1.45
C LEU A 72 -1.41 10.89 -1.51
N PHE A 73 -0.31 10.49 -0.88
CA PHE A 73 0.01 9.08 -0.63
C PHE A 73 -0.34 8.68 0.80
N VAL A 74 -0.82 7.46 0.98
CA VAL A 74 -0.96 6.82 2.29
C VAL A 74 -0.35 5.42 2.25
N ALA A 75 0.33 5.02 3.33
CA ALA A 75 0.69 3.64 3.58
C ALA A 75 0.04 3.15 4.88
N PRO A 76 -0.06 1.83 5.13
CA PRO A 76 -0.57 1.32 6.39
C PRO A 76 0.23 1.85 7.59
N ASN A 77 1.55 1.74 7.52
CA ASN A 77 2.49 2.14 8.56
C ASN A 77 3.91 2.27 7.99
N ARG A 78 4.87 2.66 8.83
CA ARG A 78 6.25 2.88 8.40
C ARG A 78 6.96 1.62 7.90
N ARG A 79 6.74 0.45 8.51
CA ARG A 79 7.40 -0.79 8.06
C ARG A 79 6.97 -1.23 6.65
N VAL A 80 5.72 -0.95 6.26
CA VAL A 80 5.28 -1.13 4.87
C VAL A 80 6.02 -0.18 3.91
N LEU A 81 6.22 1.09 4.30
CA LEU A 81 7.01 2.04 3.50
C LEU A 81 8.47 1.58 3.36
N GLU A 82 9.08 1.11 4.45
CA GLU A 82 10.46 0.61 4.46
C GLU A 82 10.65 -0.62 3.58
N ARG A 83 9.61 -1.45 3.41
CA ARG A 83 9.63 -2.58 2.48
C ARG A 83 9.37 -2.14 1.03
N ALA A 84 8.45 -1.20 0.83
CA ALA A 84 8.03 -0.73 -0.49
C ALA A 84 9.09 0.13 -1.19
N LEU A 85 9.86 0.90 -0.42
CA LEU A 85 10.77 1.94 -0.92
C LEU A 85 12.22 1.61 -0.57
N ARG A 86 13.18 2.09 -1.38
CA ARG A 86 14.60 2.00 -1.03
C ARG A 86 14.97 2.87 0.16
N SER A 87 14.33 4.03 0.27
CA SER A 87 14.54 4.99 1.34
C SER A 87 13.24 5.76 1.57
N VAL A 88 12.66 5.59 2.76
CA VAL A 88 11.45 6.32 3.15
C VAL A 88 11.76 7.81 3.32
N ASP A 89 12.96 8.15 3.75
CA ASP A 89 13.35 9.53 4.02
C ASP A 89 13.56 10.30 2.71
N GLU A 90 14.20 9.69 1.70
CA GLU A 90 14.30 10.27 0.35
C GLU A 90 12.91 10.47 -0.27
N PHE A 91 12.02 9.48 -0.12
CA PHE A 91 10.66 9.60 -0.63
C PHE A 91 9.87 10.68 0.09
N THR A 92 10.02 10.81 1.41
CA THR A 92 9.38 11.87 2.19
C THR A 92 9.88 13.25 1.77
N ALA A 93 11.19 13.41 1.54
CA ALA A 93 11.77 14.65 1.03
C ALA A 93 11.26 14.98 -0.38
N GLU A 94 11.11 13.98 -1.25
CA GLU A 94 10.60 14.16 -2.61
C GLU A 94 9.10 14.54 -2.61
N CYS A 95 8.29 13.93 -1.74
CA CYS A 95 6.91 14.33 -1.48
C CYS A 95 6.83 15.81 -1.07
N ALA A 96 7.63 16.23 -0.08
CA ALA A 96 7.68 17.62 0.38
C ALA A 96 8.12 18.59 -0.74
N ARG A 97 9.14 18.22 -1.53
CA ARG A 97 9.62 19.02 -2.67
C ARG A 97 8.54 19.24 -3.73
N ARG A 98 7.66 18.26 -3.92
CA ARG A 98 6.55 18.31 -4.88
C ARG A 98 5.25 18.85 -4.29
N GLY A 99 5.20 19.15 -3.00
CA GLY A 99 3.98 19.59 -2.33
C GLY A 99 2.93 18.49 -2.17
N VAL A 100 3.34 17.21 -2.19
CA VAL A 100 2.45 16.05 -2.02
C VAL A 100 2.55 15.55 -0.59
N ARG A 101 1.41 15.30 0.06
CA ARG A 101 1.38 14.75 1.42
C ARG A 101 1.66 13.25 1.41
N LEU A 102 2.39 12.79 2.42
CA LEU A 102 2.60 11.37 2.72
C LEU A 102 2.09 11.11 4.14
N GLU A 103 1.16 10.17 4.27
CA GLU A 103 0.52 9.81 5.54
C GLU A 103 0.72 8.31 5.84
N THR A 104 0.54 7.95 7.12
CA THR A 104 0.37 6.55 7.53
C THR A 104 -1.00 6.37 8.17
N ALA A 105 -1.68 5.26 7.86
CA ALA A 105 -2.98 4.95 8.43
C ALA A 105 -2.91 4.77 9.95
N GLY A 106 -1.81 4.20 10.47
CA GLY A 106 -1.53 4.10 11.90
C GLY A 106 -2.51 3.20 12.67
N LEU A 107 -3.26 2.35 11.96
CA LEU A 107 -4.19 1.38 12.55
C LEU A 107 -3.46 0.11 12.98
N ASP A 108 -4.02 -0.58 13.96
CA ASP A 108 -3.52 -1.89 14.38
C ASP A 108 -3.59 -2.91 13.25
N GLU A 109 -2.51 -3.66 13.09
CA GLU A 109 -2.45 -4.73 12.11
C GLU A 109 -3.35 -5.91 12.50
N PRO A 110 -3.91 -6.63 11.50
CA PRO A 110 -4.69 -7.82 11.78
C PRO A 110 -3.86 -8.88 12.54
N ARG A 111 -4.48 -9.52 13.52
CA ARG A 111 -3.92 -10.72 14.15
C ARG A 111 -4.19 -11.92 13.25
N TYR A 112 -3.17 -12.39 12.55
CA TYR A 112 -3.31 -13.49 11.59
C TYR A 112 -3.49 -14.84 12.28
N THR A 113 -4.60 -15.52 11.98
CA THR A 113 -4.81 -16.93 12.30
C THR A 113 -4.23 -17.83 11.21
N SER A 114 -4.07 -19.12 11.49
CA SER A 114 -3.66 -20.10 10.48
C SER A 114 -4.61 -20.15 9.28
N ALA A 115 -5.91 -19.94 9.50
CA ALA A 115 -6.91 -19.88 8.43
C ALA A 115 -6.69 -18.67 7.51
N MET A 116 -6.41 -17.50 8.09
CA MET A 116 -6.10 -16.28 7.34
C MET A 116 -4.80 -16.45 6.53
N LYS A 117 -3.75 -17.01 7.14
CA LYS A 117 -2.51 -17.31 6.42
C LYS A 117 -2.76 -18.27 5.25
N ALA A 118 -3.52 -19.34 5.45
CA ALA A 118 -3.87 -20.27 4.37
C ALA A 118 -4.63 -19.57 3.23
N GLU A 119 -5.49 -18.59 3.53
CA GLU A 119 -6.16 -17.79 2.51
C GLU A 119 -5.19 -16.88 1.74
N VAL A 120 -4.29 -16.18 2.44
CA VAL A 120 -3.23 -15.38 1.80
C VAL A 120 -2.37 -16.29 0.91
N HIS A 121 -1.97 -17.45 1.41
CA HIS A 121 -1.20 -18.42 0.64
C HIS A 121 -1.93 -18.83 -0.65
N ARG A 122 -3.19 -19.28 -0.56
CA ARG A 122 -3.97 -19.67 -1.74
C ARG A 122 -4.06 -18.55 -2.77
N ARG A 123 -4.24 -17.31 -2.32
CA ARG A 123 -4.36 -16.13 -3.19
C ARG A 123 -3.04 -15.77 -3.87
N MET A 124 -1.92 -15.89 -3.16
CA MET A 124 -0.60 -15.44 -3.62
C MET A 124 0.18 -16.53 -4.36
N SER A 125 -0.10 -17.82 -4.11
CA SER A 125 0.64 -18.95 -4.69
C SER A 125 0.25 -19.28 -6.14
N MET A 126 -0.82 -18.71 -6.68
CA MET A 126 -1.33 -19.01 -8.02
C MET A 126 -1.23 -17.77 -8.91
N PRO A 127 -0.36 -17.75 -9.94
CA PRO A 127 -0.37 -16.70 -10.94
C PRO A 127 -1.58 -16.90 -11.89
N THR A 128 -2.62 -16.09 -11.68
CA THR A 128 -3.69 -15.66 -12.61
C THR A 128 -4.65 -16.69 -13.24
N ALA A 129 -5.93 -16.63 -12.85
CA ALA A 129 -7.04 -16.18 -13.72
C ALA A 129 -8.39 -16.34 -12.97
N GLY A 130 -8.94 -15.26 -12.42
CA GLY A 130 -10.38 -15.14 -12.16
C GLY A 130 -11.07 -16.18 -11.26
N TYR A 131 -10.36 -16.90 -10.39
CA TYR A 131 -11.01 -17.75 -9.39
C TYR A 131 -11.34 -16.93 -8.14
N ASP A 132 -12.62 -16.60 -7.97
CA ASP A 132 -13.18 -15.90 -6.82
C ASP A 132 -13.51 -16.84 -5.64
N GLY A 133 -13.31 -18.15 -5.80
CA GLY A 133 -13.48 -19.11 -4.71
C GLY A 133 -14.91 -19.20 -4.18
N THR A 134 -15.89 -18.75 -4.98
CA THR A 134 -17.32 -19.03 -4.80
C THR A 134 -17.77 -20.21 -5.64
#